data_AF-A0A966D6W2-F1
#
_entry.id   AF-A0A966D6W2-F1
#
_cell.length_a   1.000
_cell.length_b   1.000
_cell.length_c   1.000
_cell.angle_alpha   90.00
_cell.angle_beta   90.00
_cell.angle_gamma   90.00
#
_symmetry.space_group_name_H-M   'P 1'
#
loop_
_entity.id
_entity.type
_entity.pdbx_description
1 polymer ?
#
loop_
_entity_poly.entity_id
_entity_poly.type
_entity_poly.pdbx_seq_one_letter_code
_entity_poly.pdbx_strand_id
1 'polypeptide(L)'
;MKLINIITNKIELNNNYIHDKHLVSRCFYHVIFCTKYSRKVINDEVAERMKSLLEESQQKYNFQLIEYEIMPEHVHLLILC
;
A
#
# COMPACT_ATOMS: atom_id res chain seq x y z
N MET A 1 -9.22 -17.64 7.48
CA MET A 1 -8.39 -16.49 7.08
C MET A 1 -9.34 -15.45 6.51
N LYS A 2 -9.92 -14.61 7.37
CA LYS A 2 -10.88 -13.58 6.91
C LYS A 2 -10.07 -12.37 6.47
N LEU A 3 -9.98 -12.21 5.16
CA LEU A 3 -9.42 -11.06 4.48
C LEU A 3 -10.46 -9.95 4.56
N ILE A 4 -10.13 -8.86 5.25
CA ILE A 4 -10.86 -7.61 5.08
C ILE A 4 -10.32 -7.03 3.76
N ASN A 5 -10.92 -7.45 2.65
CA ASN A 5 -10.70 -6.84 1.35
C ASN A 5 -11.42 -5.48 1.35
N ILE A 6 -10.72 -4.44 1.76
CA ILE A 6 -11.17 -3.07 1.51
C ILE A 6 -10.53 -2.61 0.21
N ILE A 7 -11.41 -2.52 -0.77
CA ILE A 7 -11.25 -2.02 -2.13
C ILE A 7 -10.39 -0.76 -2.18
N THR A 8 -9.38 -0.76 -3.03
CA THR A 8 -9.10 0.39 -3.90
C THR A 8 -8.83 -0.13 -5.30
N ASN A 9 -9.66 0.33 -6.23
CA ASN A 9 -9.64 0.14 -7.67
C ASN A 9 -8.78 -1.02 -8.18
N LYS A 10 -9.46 -2.02 -8.74
CA LYS A 10 -8.94 -2.86 -9.82
C LYS A 10 -8.61 -1.94 -11.01
N ILE A 11 -7.58 -1.12 -10.87
CA ILE A 11 -6.97 -0.39 -11.96
C ILE A 11 -6.44 -1.51 -12.83
N GLU A 12 -7.01 -1.66 -14.01
CA GLU A 12 -6.39 -2.43 -15.08
C GLU A 12 -4.91 -2.08 -15.04
N LEU A 13 -4.05 -3.06 -14.71
CA LEU A 13 -2.61 -2.95 -14.83
C LEU A 13 -2.28 -2.86 -16.32
N ASN A 14 -2.76 -1.80 -16.98
CA ASN A 14 -2.36 -1.44 -18.31
C ASN A 14 -0.83 -1.38 -18.27
N ASN A 15 -0.20 -1.88 -19.33
CA ASN A 15 1.26 -1.91 -19.52
C ASN A 15 1.83 -0.49 -19.71
N ASN A 16 1.27 0.50 -19.02
CA ASN A 16 1.72 1.86 -19.00
C ASN A 16 2.96 1.92 -18.10
N TYR A 17 4.07 2.30 -18.72
CA TYR A 17 5.29 2.63 -18.00
C TYR A 17 5.17 4.08 -17.51
N ILE A 18 5.81 4.38 -16.38
CA ILE A 18 5.93 5.76 -15.89
C ILE A 18 7.04 6.41 -16.70
N HIS A 19 6.70 7.48 -17.40
CA HIS A 19 7.61 8.23 -18.26
C HIS A 19 7.92 9.59 -17.63
N ASP A 20 9.20 9.82 -17.37
CA ASP A 20 9.79 11.13 -17.12
C ASP A 20 10.63 11.55 -18.35
N LYS A 21 11.12 12.79 -18.41
CA LYS A 21 11.88 13.35 -19.53
C LYS A 21 13.06 12.49 -19.98
N HIS A 22 13.68 11.75 -19.05
CA HIS A 22 14.85 10.91 -19.32
C HIS A 22 14.77 9.52 -18.67
N LEU A 23 13.63 9.16 -18.07
CA LEU A 23 13.49 7.90 -17.34
C LEU A 23 12.17 7.23 -17.72
N VAL A 24 12.24 5.93 -18.01
CA VAL A 24 11.07 5.07 -18.15
C VAL A 24 11.18 4.02 -17.06
N SER A 25 10.33 4.10 -16.04
CA SER A 25 10.35 3.21 -14.89
C SER A 25 9.03 2.47 -14.73
N ARG A 26 9.12 1.29 -14.14
CA ARG A 26 7.98 0.51 -13.67
C ARG A 26 8.47 -0.37 -12.53
N CYS A 27 8.48 0.19 -11.33
CA CYS A 27 9.03 -0.45 -10.15
C CYS A 27 7.90 -0.82 -9.20
N PHE A 28 7.68 -2.12 -9.03
CA PHE A 28 6.76 -2.64 -8.03
C PHE A 28 7.55 -2.95 -6.75
N TYR A 29 7.09 -2.38 -5.64
CA TYR A 29 7.66 -2.62 -4.33
C TYR A 29 6.62 -3.32 -3.46
N HIS A 30 6.97 -4.52 -3.00
CA HIS A 30 6.20 -5.22 -1.98
C HIS A 30 6.84 -4.98 -0.61
N VAL A 31 6.21 -4.11 0.18
CA VAL A 31 6.69 -3.70 1.49
C VAL A 31 5.82 -4.35 2.55
N ILE A 32 6.46 -5.10 3.46
CA ILE A 32 5.78 -5.75 4.58
C ILE A 32 6.25 -5.09 5.88
N PHE A 33 5.30 -4.55 6.64
CA PHE A 33 5.54 -4.02 7.96
C PHE A 33 5.03 -5.01 9.01
N CYS A 34 5.92 -5.49 9.88
CA CYS A 34 5.53 -6.34 11.01
C CYS A 34 5.52 -5.54 12.31
N THR A 35 4.55 -5.82 13.18
CA THR A 35 4.53 -5.27 14.54
C THR A 35 5.69 -5.84 15.37
N LYS A 36 6.22 -5.04 16.30
CA LYS A 36 7.27 -5.50 17.20
C LYS A 36 6.76 -6.70 18.02
N TYR A 37 7.46 -7.83 17.93
CA TYR A 37 7.08 -9.11 18.53
C TYR A 37 5.78 -9.74 18.02
N SER A 38 5.32 -9.40 16.81
CA SER A 38 4.07 -9.93 16.23
C SER A 38 2.88 -9.75 17.16
N ARG A 39 2.83 -8.63 17.88
CA ARG A 39 1.72 -8.36 18.79
C ARG A 39 0.51 -7.92 17.98
N LYS A 40 -0.66 -8.46 18.30
CA LYS A 40 -1.95 -8.09 17.71
C LYS A 40 -2.40 -6.73 18.24
N VAL A 41 -1.72 -5.67 17.84
CA VAL A 41 -1.96 -4.29 18.29
C VAL A 41 -2.70 -3.44 17.27
N ILE A 42 -2.82 -3.94 16.04
CA ILE A 42 -3.54 -3.24 14.98
C ILE A 42 -5.03 -3.53 15.17
N ASN A 43 -5.72 -2.56 15.77
CA ASN A 43 -7.17 -2.50 15.90
C ASN A 43 -7.77 -1.70 14.73
N ASP A 44 -9.10 -1.72 14.58
CA ASP A 44 -9.81 -1.03 13.50
C ASP A 44 -9.51 0.48 13.46
N GLU A 45 -9.43 1.15 14.62
CA GLU A 45 -9.08 2.58 14.73
C GLU A 45 -7.65 2.87 14.22
N VAL A 46 -6.71 1.98 14.52
CA VAL A 46 -5.31 2.11 14.08
C VAL A 46 -5.23 1.88 12.56
N ALA A 47 -5.99 0.91 12.05
CA ALA A 47 -6.07 0.63 10.62
C ALA A 47 -6.65 1.82 9.85
N GLU A 48 -7.70 2.47 10.37
CA GLU A 48 -8.29 3.67 9.78
C GLU A 48 -7.30 4.83 9.74
N ARG A 49 -6.59 5.08 10.85
CA ARG A 49 -5.55 6.11 10.90
C ARG A 49 -4.40 5.82 9.92
N MET A 50 -4.02 4.56 9.81
CA MET A 50 -2.97 4.12 8.87
C MET A 50 -3.39 4.37 7.42
N LYS A 51 -4.65 4.15 7.08
CA LYS A 51 -5.19 4.46 5.74
C LYS A 51 -5.04 5.95 5.42
N SER A 52 -5.41 6.85 6.34
CA SER A 52 -5.24 8.29 6.14
C SER A 52 -3.77 8.69 5.93
N LEU A 53 -2.84 8.07 6.67
CA LEU A 53 -1.41 8.32 6.51
C LEU A 53 -0.86 7.80 5.17
N LEU A 54 -1.38 6.67 4.67
CA LEU A 54 -1.03 6.15 3.35
C LEU A 54 -1.50 7.08 2.25
N GLU A 55 -2.73 7.62 2.35
CA GLU A 55 -3.26 8.61 1.41
C GLU A 55 -2.44 9.91 1.41
N GLU A 56 -2.06 10.42 2.58
CA GLU A 56 -1.19 11.60 2.70
C GLU A 56 0.20 11.33 2.10
N SER A 57 0.77 10.15 2.37
CA SER A 57 2.06 9.74 1.81
C SER A 57 2.02 9.61 0.29
N GLN A 58 0.91 9.09 -0.24
CA GLN A 58 0.70 8.98 -1.68
C GLN A 58 0.74 10.35 -2.37
N GLN A 59 0.08 11.35 -1.77
CA GLN A 59 0.11 12.73 -2.28
C GLN A 59 1.49 13.38 -2.14
N LYS A 60 2.20 13.10 -1.05
CA LYS A 60 3.51 13.70 -0.78
C LYS A 60 4.61 13.19 -1.70
N TYR A 61 4.60 11.90 -2.00
CA TYR A 61 5.67 11.24 -2.76
C TYR A 61 5.28 10.89 -4.19
N ASN A 62 4.04 11.14 -4.60
CA ASN A 62 3.51 10.86 -5.93
C ASN A 62 3.67 9.39 -6.38
N PHE A 63 3.65 8.44 -5.44
CA PHE A 63 3.57 7.01 -5.80
C PHE A 63 2.12 6.57 -5.99
N GLN A 64 1.91 5.40 -6.58
CA GLN A 64 0.60 4.78 -6.69
C GLN A 64 0.52 3.58 -5.75
N LEU A 65 -0.44 3.59 -4.81
CA LEU A 65 -0.75 2.42 -4.00
C LEU A 65 -1.67 1.50 -4.81
N ILE A 66 -1.19 0.30 -5.15
CA ILE A 66 -1.97 -0.66 -5.92
C ILE A 66 -2.88 -1.45 -4.98
N GLU A 67 -2.27 -2.07 -3.98
CA GLU A 67 -2.94 -2.95 -3.03
C GLU A 67 -2.34 -2.73 -1.64
N TYR A 68 -3.16 -2.86 -0.61
CA TYR A 68 -2.69 -2.93 0.75
C TYR A 68 -3.58 -3.86 1.57
N GLU A 69 -2.97 -4.66 2.43
CA GLU A 69 -3.66 -5.57 3.33
C GLU A 69 -3.18 -5.31 4.76
N ILE A 70 -4.11 -4.99 5.65
CA ILE A 70 -3.82 -4.74 7.06
C ILE A 70 -4.29 -5.97 7.85
N MET A 71 -3.34 -6.69 8.42
CA MET A 71 -3.59 -7.77 9.37
C MET A 71 -3.21 -7.31 10.79
N PRO A 72 -3.78 -7.90 11.85
CA PRO A 72 -3.51 -7.48 13.23
C PRO A 72 -2.03 -7.51 13.63
N GLU A 73 -1.22 -8.33 12.96
CA GLU A 73 0.20 -8.55 13.27
C GLU A 73 1.16 -7.92 12.26
N HIS A 74 0.71 -7.70 11.02
CA HIS A 74 1.52 -7.20 9.92
C HIS A 74 0.68 -6.50 8.85
N VAL A 75 1.31 -5.67 8.04
CA VAL A 75 0.69 -4.92 6.94
C VAL A 75 1.48 -5.16 5.67
N HIS A 76 0.79 -5.53 4.61
CA HIS A 76 1.34 -5.66 3.27
C HIS A 76 0.97 -4.43 2.44
N LEU A 77 1.94 -3.87 1.74
CA LEU A 77 1.74 -2.76 0.80
C LEU A 77 2.36 -3.14 -0.54
N LEU A 78 1.61 -2.93 -1.62
CA LEU A 78 2.10 -3.01 -2.98
C LEU A 78 2.08 -1.60 -3.58
N ILE A 79 3.26 -1.07 -3.84
CA ILE A 79 3.47 0.30 -4.32
C ILE A 79 4.06 0.25 -5.73
N LEU A 80 3.54 1.09 -6.62
CA LEU A 80 4.10 1.36 -7.94
C LEU A 80 4.71 2.76 -7.98
N CYS A 81 5.93 2.82 -8.50
CA CYS A 81 6.69 4.04 -8.75
C CYS A 81 7.43 3.94 -10.10
#